data_AF-A0A6A4BLZ5-F1
#
_entry.id   AF-A0A6A4BLZ5-F1
#
_cell.length_a   1.000
_cell.length_b   1.000
_cell.length_c   1.000
_cell.angle_alpha   90.00
_cell.angle_beta   90.00
_cell.angle_gamma   90.00
#
_symmetry.space_group_name_H-M   'P 1'
#
loop_
_entity.id
_entity.type
_entity.pdbx_description
1 polymer ?
#
loop_
_entity_poly.entity_id
_entity_poly.type
_entity_poly.pdbx_seq_one_letter_code
_entity_poly.pdbx_strand_id
1 'polypeptide(L)' 'MDPCKGTLYRQCVDPSGVESMCYNARFMGIACDTNPFPIRMRRLQIARGVGDPCDPEYEAWLGCR' A
#
# COMPACT_ATOMS: atom_id res chain seq x y z
N MET A 1 17.73 4.77 1.72
CA MET A 1 16.65 5.68 1.28
C MET A 1 15.35 5.11 1.78
N ASP A 2 14.48 5.91 2.39
CA ASP A 2 13.14 5.46 2.81
C ASP A 2 12.27 5.24 1.55
N PRO A 3 11.87 4.00 1.23
CA PRO A 3 11.08 3.68 0.04
C PRO A 3 9.64 4.22 0.13
N CYS A 4 9.16 4.52 1.34
CA CYS A 4 7.80 4.94 1.57
C CYS A 4 7.65 6.45 1.64
N LYS A 5 8.68 7.19 2.07
CA LYS A 5 8.65 8.66 2.22
C LYS A 5 7.43 9.14 3.03
N GLY A 6 6.96 8.32 3.97
CA GLY A 6 5.74 8.58 4.74
C GLY A 6 4.41 8.43 4.00
N THR A 7 4.40 7.92 2.76
CA THR A 7 3.19 7.71 1.95
C THR A 7 2.65 6.29 2.14
N LEU A 8 1.40 6.17 2.60
CA LEU A 8 0.70 4.89 2.68
C LEU A 8 0.32 4.36 1.29
N TYR A 9 0.17 3.04 1.17
CA TYR A 9 -0.33 2.31 0.00
C TYR A 9 0.53 2.40 -1.27
N ARG A 10 1.63 3.14 -1.22
CA ARG A 10 2.66 3.17 -2.26
C ARG A 10 3.29 1.78 -2.45
N GLN A 11 3.49 1.36 -3.70
CA GLN A 11 4.26 0.15 -4.00
C GLN A 11 5.72 0.34 -3.60
N CYS A 12 6.30 -0.66 -2.94
CA CYS A 12 7.71 -0.70 -2.59
C CYS A 12 8.33 -2.03 -3.01
N VAL A 13 9.64 -2.04 -3.22
CA VAL A 13 10.38 -3.23 -3.67
C VAL A 13 11.05 -3.87 -2.48
N ASP A 14 10.63 -5.09 -2.14
CA ASP A 14 11.39 -5.96 -1.24
C ASP A 14 12.50 -6.68 -2.02
N PRO A 15 13.70 -6.92 -1.44
CA PRO A 15 14.80 -7.63 -2.10
C PRO A 15 14.42 -9.02 -2.62
N SER A 16 13.37 -9.64 -2.07
CA SER A 16 12.86 -10.95 -2.47
C SER A 16 11.98 -10.89 -3.72
N GLY A 17 11.69 -9.70 -4.26
CA GLY A 17 10.83 -9.51 -5.44
C GLY A 17 9.34 -9.74 -5.17
N VAL A 18 8.94 -9.84 -3.90
CA VAL A 18 7.54 -10.04 -3.50
C VAL A 18 6.78 -8.71 -3.59
N GLU A 19 5.52 -8.78 -4.04
CA GLU A 19 4.62 -7.62 -4.06
C GLU A 19 4.49 -7.05 -2.64
N SER A 20 4.96 -5.81 -2.47
CA SER A 20 5.08 -5.17 -1.16
C SER A 20 4.53 -3.75 -1.22
N MET A 21 4.04 -3.29 -0.07
CA MET A 21 3.33 -2.03 0.04
C MET A 21 3.75 -1.28 1.30
N CYS A 22 3.87 0.04 1.16
CA CYS A 22 4.06 0.93 2.28
C CYS A 22 2.82 0.92 3.18
N TYR A 23 2.96 0.38 4.38
CA TYR A 23 1.83 0.18 5.28
C TYR A 23 2.24 0.42 6.73
N ASN A 24 1.25 0.79 7.53
CA ASN A 24 1.39 0.90 8.97
C ASN A 24 0.86 -0.38 9.63
N ALA A 25 1.74 -1.35 9.82
CA ALA A 25 1.40 -2.54 10.58
C ALA A 25 1.31 -2.22 12.08
N ARG A 26 0.14 -2.45 12.68
CA ARG A 26 -0.11 -2.34 14.13
C ARG A 26 0.17 -0.94 14.71
N PHE A 27 -0.15 0.12 13.98
CA PHE A 27 0.07 1.52 14.40
C PHE A 27 1.55 1.90 14.64
N MET A 28 2.49 1.17 14.03
CA MET A 28 3.91 1.49 13.96
C MET A 28 4.22 2.58 12.92
N GLY A 29 5.50 2.88 12.68
CA GLY A 29 5.90 3.72 11.54
C GLY A 29 5.54 3.09 10.19
N ILE A 30 5.36 3.93 9.17
CA ILE A 30 5.14 3.45 7.80
C ILE A 30 6.43 2.81 7.30
N ALA A 31 6.32 1.55 6.88
CA ALA A 31 7.43 0.79 6.34
C ALA A 31 6.97 -0.05 5.15
N CYS A 32 7.92 -0.53 4.36
CA CYS A 32 7.64 -1.48 3.30
C CYS A 32 7.26 -2.83 3.94
N ASP A 33 6.03 -3.27 3.73
CA ASP A 33 5.50 -4.52 4.28
C ASP A 33 5.22 -5.50 3.13
N THR A 34 5.74 -6.72 3.26
CA THR A 34 5.56 -7.83 2.31
C THR A 34 4.27 -8.63 2.57
N ASN A 35 3.48 -8.24 3.58
CA ASN A 35 2.25 -8.93 3.94
C ASN A 35 1.19 -8.72 2.83
N PRO A 36 0.65 -9.79 2.23
CA PRO A 36 -0.31 -9.66 1.16
C PRO A 36 -1.71 -9.25 1.64
N PHE A 37 -2.02 -9.37 2.94
CA PHE A 37 -3.37 -9.08 3.45
C PHE A 37 -3.74 -7.59 3.38
N PRO A 38 -2.90 -6.64 3.83
CA PRO A 38 -3.14 -5.21 3.63
C PRO A 38 -3.35 -4.82 2.16
N ILE A 39 -2.58 -5.41 1.24
CA ILE A 39 -2.69 -5.15 -0.21
C ILE A 39 -4.06 -5.59 -0.73
N ARG A 40 -4.48 -6.82 -0.41
CA ARG A 40 -5.81 -7.34 -0.79
C ARG A 40 -6.94 -6.52 -0.18
N MET A 41 -6.79 -6.12 1.08
CA MET A 41 -7.75 -5.28 1.79
C MET A 41 -7.90 -3.92 1.09
N ARG A 42 -6.79 -3.26 0.75
CA ARG A 42 -6.85 -1.95 0.07
C ARG A 42 -7.45 -2.05 -1.34
N ARG A 43 -7.10 -3.08 -2.12
CA ARG A 43 -7.78 -3.36 -3.41
C ARG A 43 -9.30 -3.47 -3.26
N LEU A 44 -9.77 -4.17 -2.21
CA LEU A 44 -11.20 -4.32 -1.94
C LEU A 44 -11.86 -3.00 -1.49
N GLN A 45 -11.16 -2.20 -0.68
CA GLN A 45 -11.63 -0.87 -0.26
C GLN A 45 -11.85 0.05 -1.47
N ILE A 46 -10.86 0.12 -2.36
CA ILE A 46 -10.92 0.91 -3.60
C ILE A 46 -12.09 0.42 -4.48
N ALA A 47 -12.19 -0.89 -4.72
CA ALA A 47 -13.23 -1.46 -5.56
C ALA A 47 -14.66 -1.19 -5.03
N ARG A 48 -14.81 -1.06 -3.71
CA ARG A 48 -16.10 -0.77 -3.04
C ARG A 48 -16.33 0.72 -2.75
N GLY A 49 -15.34 1.58 -3.01
CA GLY A 49 -15.39 2.99 -2.67
C GLY A 49 -15.56 3.25 -1.16
N VAL A 50 -14.91 2.45 -0.30
CA VAL A 50 -14.99 2.57 1.16
C VAL A 50 -13.65 2.94 1.77
N GLY A 51 -13.67 3.67 2.89
CA GLY A 51 -12.47 4.17 3.56
C GLY A 51 -11.99 5.49 2.96
N ASP A 52 -10.70 5.79 3.15
CA ASP A 52 -10.11 7.02 2.61
C ASP A 52 -10.06 6.98 1.08
N PRO A 53 -10.32 8.12 0.40
CA PRO A 53 -10.12 8.26 -1.04
C PRO A 53 -8.75 7.71 -1.46
N CYS A 54 -8.71 7.02 -2.59
CA CYS A 54 -7.44 6.51 -3.09
C CYS A 54 -6.66 7.61 -3.83
N ASP A 55 -5.34 7.52 -3.75
CA ASP A 55 -4.44 8.41 -4.48
C ASP A 55 -4.03 7.75 -5.82
N PRO A 56 -4.45 8.29 -6.98
CA PRO A 56 -4.11 7.71 -8.28
C PRO A 56 -2.59 7.68 -8.56
N GLU A 57 -1.79 8.57 -7.95
CA GLU A 57 -0.34 8.61 -8.17
C GLU A 57 0.35 7.38 -7.55
N TYR A 58 -0.09 6.97 -6.35
CA TYR A 58 0.54 5.89 -5.58
C TYR A 58 -0.24 4.58 -5.60
N GLU A 59 -1.54 4.61 -5.87
CA GLU A 59 -2.46 3.49 -5.72
C GLU A 59 -3.09 3.02 -7.04
N ALA A 60 -2.66 3.55 -8.20
CA ALA A 60 -3.11 3.06 -9.50
C ALA A 60 -2.89 1.55 -9.67
N TRP A 61 -1.78 1.01 -9.14
CA TRP A 61 -1.47 -0.42 -9.14
C TRP A 61 -2.41 -1.27 -8.25
N LEU A 62 -3.16 -0.62 -7.35
CA LEU A 62 -4.21 -1.22 -6.53
C LEU A 62 -5.60 -1.10 -7.18
N GLY A 63 -5.71 -0.44 -8.33
CA GLY A 63 -6.96 -0.24 -9.07
C GLY A 63 -7.63 1.12 -8.85
N CYS A 64 -6.93 2.09 -8.24
CA CYS A 64 -7.39 3.47 -8.16
C CYS A 64 -7.49 4.09 -9.57
N ARG A 65 -8.52 4.91 -9.84
CA ARG A 65 -8.78 5.55 -11.13
C ARG A 65 -9.18 7.00 -10.93
#